data_AF-A0A915J507-F1
#
_entry.id   AF-A0A915J507-F1
#
_cell.length_a   1.000
_cell.length_b   1.000
_cell.length_c   1.000
_cell.angle_alpha   90.00
_cell.angle_beta   90.00
_cell.angle_gamma   90.00
#
_symmetry.space_group_name_H-M   'P 1'
#
loop_
_entity.id
_entity.type
_entity.pdbx_description
1 polymer ?
#
loop_
_entity_poly.entity_id
_entity_poly.type
_entity_poly.pdbx_seq_one_letter_code
_entity_poly.pdbx_strand_id
1 'polypeptide(L)'
;MLGSKSVAAATDMTLYAAETQHEKTLRGLCVGLSLLNYGRLEEATGLIETLSGDKDPNMRRSAVYSLAMAYCGTGCSTAIGRLLKISVSDVNDDVRRAAVTSPKDCPTIVRHLAESYNPHVRYGSAMALGIACAGTASSVISNATKKDALALTEPMMNDPVGYRFVPILSARLHPKLV
;
A
#
# COMPACT_ATOMS: atom_id res chain seq x y z
N MET A 1 -9.00 1.81 -19.75
CA MET A 1 -10.07 1.53 -18.76
C MET A 1 -9.78 2.11 -17.37
N LEU A 2 -8.79 2.98 -17.18
CA LEU A 2 -8.52 3.60 -15.87
C LEU A 2 -9.73 4.40 -15.40
N GLY A 3 -10.22 4.14 -14.20
CA GLY A 3 -11.35 4.86 -13.61
C GLY A 3 -12.67 4.71 -14.35
N SER A 4 -12.80 3.83 -15.36
CA SER A 4 -14.03 3.72 -16.17
C SER A 4 -15.16 2.96 -15.46
N LYS A 5 -14.84 2.21 -14.39
CA LYS A 5 -15.80 1.39 -13.61
C LYS A 5 -16.71 0.53 -14.50
N SER A 6 -16.17 0.00 -15.58
CA SER A 6 -16.94 -0.92 -16.44
C SER A 6 -17.21 -2.21 -15.65
N VAL A 7 -18.48 -2.46 -15.35
CA VAL A 7 -18.92 -3.65 -14.62
C VAL A 7 -18.57 -4.90 -15.41
N ALA A 8 -18.79 -4.90 -16.73
CA ALA A 8 -18.43 -6.00 -17.62
C ALA A 8 -16.93 -6.33 -17.54
N ALA A 9 -16.05 -5.33 -17.63
CA ALA A 9 -14.62 -5.56 -17.53
C ALA A 9 -14.21 -6.08 -16.15
N ALA A 10 -14.84 -5.59 -15.08
CA ALA A 10 -14.58 -6.06 -13.73
C ALA A 10 -15.02 -7.52 -13.54
N THR A 11 -16.22 -7.89 -14.01
CA THR A 11 -16.74 -9.26 -13.93
C THR A 11 -15.90 -10.22 -14.75
N ASP A 12 -15.55 -9.86 -15.98
CA ASP A 12 -14.76 -10.69 -16.88
C ASP A 12 -13.36 -10.95 -16.29
N MET A 13 -12.72 -9.92 -15.72
CA MET A 13 -11.43 -10.09 -15.07
C MET A 13 -11.51 -10.93 -13.79
N THR A 14 -12.58 -10.82 -12.99
CA THR A 14 -12.75 -11.66 -11.80
C THR A 14 -13.00 -13.12 -12.16
N LEU A 15 -13.81 -13.39 -13.19
CA LEU A 15 -14.06 -14.74 -13.68
C LEU A 15 -12.79 -15.36 -14.23
N TYR A 16 -12.06 -14.61 -15.06
CA TYR A 16 -10.79 -15.08 -15.60
C TYR A 16 -9.74 -15.31 -14.51
N ALA A 17 -9.70 -14.46 -13.47
CA ALA A 17 -8.80 -14.67 -12.33
C ALA A 17 -9.07 -16.00 -11.60
N ALA A 18 -10.34 -16.42 -11.47
CA ALA A 18 -10.70 -17.69 -10.82
C ALA A 18 -10.33 -18.93 -11.66
N GLU A 19 -10.28 -18.81 -12.98
CA GLU A 19 -9.93 -19.91 -13.88
C GLU A 19 -8.42 -20.08 -14.06
N THR A 20 -7.66 -18.99 -13.93
CA THR A 20 -6.22 -19.00 -14.22
C THR A 20 -5.38 -19.59 -13.07
N GLN A 21 -4.50 -20.54 -13.40
CA GLN A 21 -3.50 -21.06 -12.46
C GLN A 21 -2.16 -20.29 -12.51
N HIS A 22 -1.99 -19.41 -13.48
CA HIS A 22 -0.75 -18.65 -13.67
C HIS A 22 -0.70 -17.44 -12.74
N GLU A 23 0.12 -17.55 -11.70
CA GLU A 23 0.26 -16.51 -10.68
C GLU A 23 0.65 -15.15 -11.27
N LYS A 24 1.50 -15.10 -12.31
CA LYS A 24 1.89 -13.84 -12.97
C LYS A 24 0.69 -13.13 -13.63
N THR A 25 -0.16 -13.88 -14.31
CA THR A 25 -1.37 -13.37 -14.96
C THR A 25 -2.35 -12.87 -13.92
N LEU A 26 -2.55 -13.67 -12.86
CA LEU A 26 -3.46 -13.34 -11.76
C LEU A 26 -3.02 -12.06 -11.04
N ARG A 27 -1.71 -11.88 -10.78
CA ARG A 27 -1.16 -10.63 -10.24
C ARG A 27 -1.41 -9.43 -11.17
N GLY A 28 -1.30 -9.60 -12.49
CA GLY A 28 -1.60 -8.55 -13.47
C GLY A 28 -3.08 -8.13 -13.45
N LEU A 29 -3.99 -9.11 -13.42
CA LEU A 29 -5.44 -8.88 -13.31
C LEU A 29 -5.81 -8.16 -12.01
N CYS A 30 -5.19 -8.55 -10.89
CA CYS A 30 -5.41 -7.90 -9.59
C CYS A 30 -5.09 -6.39 -9.63
N VAL A 31 -4.00 -6.00 -10.30
CA VAL A 31 -3.63 -4.59 -10.47
C VAL A 31 -4.58 -3.92 -11.47
N GLY A 32 -4.94 -4.59 -12.56
CA GLY A 32 -5.94 -4.09 -13.51
C GLY A 32 -7.29 -3.75 -12.87
N LEU A 33 -7.82 -4.64 -12.02
CA LEU A 33 -9.03 -4.44 -11.22
C LEU A 33 -8.93 -3.21 -10.31
N SER A 34 -7.78 -3.00 -9.66
CA SER A 34 -7.57 -1.83 -8.82
C SER A 34 -7.57 -0.51 -9.61
N LEU A 35 -7.02 -0.52 -10.83
CA LEU A 35 -6.98 0.65 -11.71
C LEU A 35 -8.35 1.01 -12.27
N LEU A 36 -9.24 0.03 -12.48
CA LEU A 36 -10.63 0.32 -12.88
C LEU A 36 -11.36 1.20 -11.87
N ASN A 37 -11.06 1.02 -10.58
CA ASN A 37 -11.75 1.66 -9.46
C ASN A 37 -11.09 2.99 -9.01
N TYR A 38 -10.14 3.51 -9.78
CA TYR A 38 -9.45 4.76 -9.43
C TYR A 38 -10.42 5.94 -9.30
N GLY A 39 -10.42 6.60 -8.13
CA GLY A 39 -11.21 7.81 -7.85
C GLY A 39 -12.73 7.58 -7.69
N ARG A 40 -13.18 6.34 -7.49
CA ARG A 40 -14.61 6.00 -7.37
C ARG A 40 -15.15 5.96 -5.94
N LEU A 41 -14.29 6.10 -4.92
CA LEU A 41 -14.69 6.21 -3.51
C LEU A 41 -15.69 5.12 -3.08
N GLU A 42 -16.82 5.52 -2.50
CA GLU A 42 -17.84 4.63 -1.94
C GLU A 42 -18.42 3.66 -2.96
N GLU A 43 -18.44 4.03 -4.24
CA GLU A 43 -18.97 3.17 -5.29
C GLU A 43 -18.14 1.89 -5.52
N ALA A 44 -16.88 1.89 -5.10
CA ALA A 44 -15.99 0.74 -5.20
C ALA A 44 -16.10 -0.20 -3.99
N THR A 45 -16.80 0.20 -2.92
CA THR A 45 -16.84 -0.54 -1.64
C THR A 45 -17.42 -1.94 -1.80
N GLY A 46 -18.49 -2.10 -2.59
CA GLY A 46 -19.09 -3.41 -2.84
C GLY A 46 -18.13 -4.41 -3.48
N LEU A 47 -17.35 -3.98 -4.48
CA LEU A 47 -16.35 -4.85 -5.11
C LEU A 47 -15.19 -5.15 -4.16
N ILE A 48 -14.76 -4.17 -3.36
CA ILE A 48 -13.70 -4.35 -2.36
C ILE A 48 -14.10 -5.38 -1.30
N GLU A 49 -15.34 -5.35 -0.83
CA GLU A 49 -15.84 -6.29 0.18
C GLU A 49 -15.90 -7.71 -0.36
N THR A 50 -16.36 -7.90 -1.61
CA THR A 50 -16.31 -9.20 -2.30
C THR A 50 -14.88 -9.73 -2.40
N LEU A 51 -13.94 -8.92 -2.90
CA LEU A 51 -12.55 -9.33 -3.06
C LEU A 51 -11.81 -9.56 -1.72
N SER A 52 -12.22 -8.88 -0.65
CA SER A 52 -11.61 -9.03 0.68
C SER A 52 -11.98 -10.36 1.34
N GLY A 53 -13.13 -10.93 0.99
CA GLY A 53 -13.62 -12.22 1.50
C GLY A 53 -13.05 -13.44 0.76
N ASP A 54 -12.29 -13.24 -0.32
CA ASP A 54 -11.78 -14.34 -1.12
C ASP A 54 -10.73 -15.20 -0.40
N LYS A 55 -10.73 -16.49 -0.71
CA LYS A 55 -9.75 -17.45 -0.18
C LYS A 55 -8.35 -17.17 -0.71
N ASP A 56 -8.26 -16.71 -1.96
CA ASP A 56 -6.98 -16.46 -2.62
C ASP A 56 -6.31 -15.18 -2.12
N PRO A 57 -5.05 -15.25 -1.64
CA PRO A 57 -4.33 -14.08 -1.14
C PRO A 57 -4.14 -12.98 -2.19
N ASN A 58 -4.02 -13.35 -3.47
CA ASN A 58 -3.85 -12.38 -4.54
C ASN A 58 -5.12 -11.53 -4.75
N MET A 59 -6.31 -12.13 -4.61
CA MET A 59 -7.59 -11.42 -4.71
C MET A 59 -7.79 -10.47 -3.53
N ARG A 60 -7.46 -10.91 -2.30
CA ARG A 60 -7.44 -10.03 -1.13
C ARG A 60 -6.46 -8.87 -1.29
N ARG A 61 -5.29 -9.12 -1.89
CA ARG A 61 -4.34 -8.06 -2.23
C ARG A 61 -4.89 -7.09 -3.28
N SER A 62 -5.67 -7.57 -4.25
CA SER A 62 -6.39 -6.70 -5.19
C SER A 62 -7.41 -5.80 -4.48
N ALA A 63 -8.09 -6.32 -3.46
CA ALA A 63 -9.01 -5.52 -2.63
C ALA A 63 -8.28 -4.36 -1.95
N VAL A 64 -7.09 -4.63 -1.38
CA VAL A 64 -6.23 -3.61 -0.75
C VAL A 64 -5.82 -2.53 -1.76
N TYR A 65 -5.34 -2.91 -2.94
CA TYR A 65 -4.97 -1.94 -3.97
C TYR A 65 -6.19 -1.17 -4.51
N SER A 66 -7.34 -1.82 -4.63
CA SER A 66 -8.59 -1.19 -5.05
C SER A 66 -9.06 -0.16 -4.02
N LEU A 67 -8.95 -0.48 -2.73
CA LEU A 67 -9.25 0.45 -1.63
C LEU A 67 -8.28 1.65 -1.66
N ALA A 68 -6.99 1.40 -1.88
CA ALA A 68 -5.98 2.46 -2.00
C ALA A 68 -6.24 3.39 -3.20
N MET A 69 -6.58 2.83 -4.37
CA MET A 69 -6.82 3.58 -5.60
C MET A 69 -8.17 4.30 -5.61
N ALA A 70 -9.19 3.72 -4.97
CA ALA A 70 -10.51 4.35 -4.85
C ALA A 70 -10.47 5.60 -3.98
N TYR A 71 -9.71 5.57 -2.87
CA TYR A 71 -9.61 6.66 -1.88
C TYR A 71 -8.33 7.50 -1.98
N CYS A 72 -7.55 7.33 -3.05
CA CYS A 72 -6.31 8.06 -3.25
C CYS A 72 -6.54 9.59 -3.23
N GLY A 73 -5.91 10.29 -2.28
CA GLY A 73 -5.96 11.76 -2.16
C GLY A 73 -7.15 12.34 -1.39
N THR A 74 -8.01 11.49 -0.80
CA THR A 74 -9.20 11.96 -0.07
C THR A 74 -9.02 12.07 1.45
N GLY A 75 -7.93 11.51 2.02
CA GLY A 75 -7.68 11.55 3.47
C GLY A 75 -8.74 10.85 4.32
N CYS A 76 -9.54 9.96 3.73
CA CYS A 76 -10.67 9.32 4.42
C CYS A 76 -10.21 8.38 5.54
N SER A 77 -10.57 8.70 6.79
CA SER A 77 -10.18 7.95 7.98
C SER A 77 -10.74 6.53 8.03
N THR A 78 -11.93 6.30 7.44
CA THR A 78 -12.55 4.96 7.39
C THR A 78 -11.78 4.01 6.48
N ALA A 79 -11.28 4.51 5.34
CA ALA A 79 -10.44 3.73 4.42
C ALA A 79 -9.09 3.39 5.06
N ILE A 80 -8.47 4.34 5.77
CA ILE A 80 -7.22 4.13 6.52
C ILE A 80 -7.44 3.09 7.63
N GLY A 81 -8.53 3.19 8.41
CA GLY A 81 -8.86 2.21 9.44
C GLY A 81 -9.07 0.80 8.89
N ARG A 82 -9.72 0.66 7.72
CA ARG A 82 -9.89 -0.63 7.02
C ARG A 82 -8.53 -1.20 6.58
N LEU A 83 -7.65 -0.41 5.99
CA LEU A 83 -6.29 -0.83 5.60
C LEU A 83 -5.46 -1.31 6.80
N LEU A 84 -5.53 -0.58 7.92
CA LEU A 84 -4.81 -0.95 9.15
C LEU A 84 -5.35 -2.23 9.79
N LYS A 85 -6.67 -2.45 9.72
CA LYS A 85 -7.24 -3.71 10.19
C LYS A 85 -6.70 -4.88 9.37
N ILE A 86 -6.69 -4.76 8.04
CA ILE A 86 -6.18 -5.79 7.12
C ILE A 86 -4.68 -6.07 7.36
N SER A 87 -3.86 -5.03 7.61
CA SER A 87 -2.42 -5.20 7.82
C SER A 87 -2.06 -6.03 9.05
N VAL A 88 -2.93 -6.06 10.06
CA VAL A 88 -2.73 -6.84 11.29
C VAL A 88 -3.47 -8.19 11.22
N SER A 89 -4.66 -8.23 10.61
CA SER A 89 -5.54 -9.40 10.64
C SER A 89 -5.27 -10.45 9.56
N ASP A 90 -4.73 -10.09 8.38
CA ASP A 90 -4.55 -11.08 7.31
C ASP A 90 -3.44 -12.07 7.66
N VAL A 91 -3.50 -13.30 7.16
CA VAL A 91 -2.48 -14.33 7.40
C VAL A 91 -1.31 -14.18 6.42
N ASN A 92 -1.54 -13.61 5.23
CA ASN A 92 -0.55 -13.56 4.17
C ASN A 92 0.29 -12.27 4.20
N ASP A 93 1.61 -12.43 4.18
CA ASP A 93 2.56 -11.33 4.26
C ASP A 93 2.53 -10.37 3.06
N ASP A 94 2.17 -10.84 1.85
CA ASP A 94 2.05 -9.97 0.68
C ASP A 94 0.84 -9.03 0.80
N VAL A 95 -0.26 -9.51 1.39
CA VAL A 95 -1.45 -8.69 1.66
C VAL A 95 -1.14 -7.66 2.74
N ARG A 96 -0.47 -8.09 3.82
CA ARG A 96 -0.02 -7.20 4.91
C ARG A 96 0.88 -6.09 4.37
N ARG A 97 1.87 -6.45 3.56
CA ARG A 97 2.78 -5.49 2.92
C ARG A 97 2.01 -4.50 2.05
N ALA A 98 1.12 -4.97 1.19
CA ALA A 98 0.32 -4.10 0.33
C ALA A 98 -0.50 -3.09 1.15
N ALA A 99 -1.12 -3.54 2.24
CA ALA A 99 -1.95 -2.70 3.10
C ALA A 99 -1.17 -1.56 3.75
N VAL A 100 0.09 -1.81 4.10
CA VAL A 100 0.97 -0.82 4.73
C VAL A 100 1.60 0.12 3.70
N THR A 101 1.81 -0.30 2.45
CA THR A 101 2.38 0.58 1.40
C THR A 101 1.43 1.67 0.89
N SER A 102 0.12 1.49 1.04
CA SER A 102 -0.91 2.35 0.46
C SER A 102 -1.25 3.66 1.20
N PRO A 103 -1.23 3.77 2.56
CA PRO A 103 -1.57 5.01 3.25
C PRO A 103 -0.50 6.09 3.04
N LYS A 104 -0.88 7.20 2.39
CA LYS A 104 0.01 8.35 2.11
C LYS A 104 0.12 9.37 3.25
N ASP A 105 -0.85 9.39 4.17
CA ASP A 105 -1.14 10.61 4.95
C ASP A 105 -0.73 10.58 6.42
N CYS A 106 0.03 9.59 6.92
CA CYS A 106 0.35 9.59 8.35
C CYS A 106 1.70 8.95 8.76
N PRO A 107 2.76 9.76 8.84
CA PRO A 107 4.04 9.35 9.44
C PRO A 107 3.88 8.80 10.87
N THR A 108 2.93 9.35 11.64
CA THR A 108 2.66 8.94 13.02
C THR A 108 2.15 7.50 13.12
N ILE A 109 1.27 7.09 12.19
CA ILE A 109 0.75 5.71 12.16
C ILE A 109 1.85 4.75 11.70
N VAL A 110 2.64 5.15 10.71
CA VAL A 110 3.71 4.32 10.17
C VAL A 110 4.84 4.10 11.18
N ARG A 111 5.08 5.04 12.10
CA ARG A 111 6.00 4.86 13.23
C ARG A 111 5.65 3.63 14.09
N HIS A 112 4.39 3.48 14.47
CA HIS A 112 3.97 2.33 15.28
C HIS A 112 4.09 1.01 14.52
N LEU A 113 3.92 1.03 13.19
CA LEU A 113 4.09 -0.15 12.34
C LEU A 113 5.56 -0.51 12.08
N ALA A 114 6.46 0.47 12.12
CA ALA A 114 7.90 0.26 11.97
C ALA A 114 8.50 -0.55 13.13
N GLU A 115 7.91 -0.47 14.32
CA GLU A 115 8.31 -1.26 15.50
C GLU A 115 7.73 -2.68 15.50
N SER A 116 6.96 -3.07 14.47
CA SER A 116 6.35 -4.39 14.41
C SER A 116 7.39 -5.51 14.27
N TYR A 117 7.09 -6.68 14.86
CA TYR A 117 7.96 -7.85 14.77
C TYR A 117 8.02 -8.43 13.35
N ASN A 118 6.95 -8.27 12.54
CA ASN A 118 6.88 -8.84 11.19
C ASN A 118 7.73 -8.02 10.19
N PRO A 119 8.75 -8.64 9.53
CA PRO A 119 9.61 -7.94 8.58
C PRO A 119 8.90 -7.33 7.37
N HIS A 120 7.80 -7.95 6.90
CA HIS A 120 7.04 -7.47 5.74
C HIS A 120 6.26 -6.19 6.04
N VAL A 121 5.78 -6.06 7.27
CA VAL A 121 5.09 -4.85 7.76
C VAL A 121 6.11 -3.72 7.94
N ARG A 122 7.32 -4.01 8.45
CA ARG A 122 8.41 -3.03 8.52
C ARG A 122 8.83 -2.56 7.12
N TYR A 123 9.01 -3.48 6.17
CA TYR A 123 9.31 -3.12 4.78
C TYR A 123 8.20 -2.26 4.14
N GLY A 124 6.93 -2.64 4.35
CA GLY A 124 5.79 -1.87 3.87
C GLY A 124 5.75 -0.45 4.46
N SER A 125 6.07 -0.32 5.75
CA SER A 125 6.16 0.96 6.47
C SER A 125 7.24 1.85 5.87
N ALA A 126 8.40 1.26 5.59
CA ALA A 126 9.53 1.91 4.95
C ALA A 126 9.17 2.44 3.55
N MET A 127 8.48 1.63 2.75
CA MET A 127 8.03 2.01 1.41
C MET A 127 6.94 3.10 1.45
N ALA A 128 6.04 3.05 2.43
CA ALA A 128 5.02 4.09 2.63
C ALA A 128 5.64 5.45 2.97
N LEU A 129 6.61 5.48 3.88
CA LEU A 129 7.44 6.68 4.15
C LEU A 129 8.16 7.14 2.89
N GLY A 130 8.71 6.20 2.12
CA GLY A 130 9.19 6.38 0.74
C GLY A 130 8.29 7.23 -0.12
N ILE A 131 7.09 6.73 -0.35
CA ILE A 131 6.11 7.32 -1.27
C ILE A 131 5.58 8.65 -0.72
N ALA A 132 5.30 8.72 0.58
CA ALA A 132 4.82 9.94 1.24
C ALA A 132 5.86 11.08 1.14
N CYS A 133 7.14 10.76 1.31
CA CYS A 133 8.22 11.75 1.31
C CYS A 133 8.85 12.00 -0.07
N ALA A 134 8.54 11.19 -1.11
CA ALA A 134 9.16 11.30 -2.44
C ALA A 134 8.88 12.63 -3.18
N GLY A 135 7.76 13.29 -2.86
CA GLY A 135 7.35 14.57 -3.46
C GLY A 135 7.54 15.80 -2.57
N THR A 136 7.87 15.62 -1.29
CA THR A 136 7.90 16.72 -0.32
C THR A 136 9.28 17.36 -0.29
N ALA A 137 9.59 18.10 -1.36
CA ALA A 137 10.57 19.19 -1.35
C ALA A 137 9.93 20.55 -0.98
N SER A 138 8.63 20.58 -0.67
CA SER A 138 7.86 21.83 -0.47
C SER A 138 7.38 21.96 0.98
N SER A 139 8.00 22.91 1.69
CA SER A 139 7.60 23.79 2.82
C SER A 139 6.43 23.50 3.79
N VAL A 140 5.55 22.52 3.59
CA VAL A 140 4.29 22.34 4.33
C VAL A 140 4.32 21.15 5.30
N ILE A 141 5.28 20.23 5.13
CA ILE A 141 5.60 19.24 6.17
C ILE A 141 6.56 19.90 7.15
N SER A 142 6.13 20.08 8.40
CA SER A 142 6.95 20.68 9.45
C SER A 142 8.34 20.02 9.51
N ASN A 143 9.38 20.81 9.76
CA ASN A 143 10.75 20.30 9.91
C ASN A 143 10.88 19.19 10.97
N ALA A 144 9.92 19.08 11.91
CA ALA A 144 9.82 18.01 12.89
C ALA A 144 9.54 16.65 12.24
N THR A 145 8.49 16.55 11.43
CA THR A 145 8.11 15.30 10.74
C THR A 145 9.18 14.78 9.75
N LYS A 146 10.00 15.67 9.18
CA LYS A 146 11.13 15.27 8.32
C LYS A 146 12.28 14.67 9.14
N LYS A 147 12.61 15.28 10.29
CA LYS A 147 13.61 14.73 11.22
C LYS A 147 13.13 13.44 11.86
N ASP A 148 11.84 13.35 12.19
CA ASP A 148 11.24 12.14 12.74
C ASP A 148 11.24 11.01 11.72
N ALA A 149 10.90 11.28 10.45
CA ALA A 149 11.00 10.29 9.38
C ALA A 149 12.44 9.83 9.13
N LEU A 150 13.42 10.75 9.18
CA LEU A 150 14.84 10.41 9.08
C LEU A 150 15.33 9.56 10.26
N ALA A 151 14.99 9.96 11.49
CA ALA A 151 15.29 9.22 12.70
C ALA A 151 14.60 7.85 12.76
N LEU A 152 13.46 7.69 12.08
CA LEU A 152 12.78 6.40 11.90
C LEU A 152 13.47 5.53 10.85
N THR A 153 14.09 6.11 9.83
CA THR A 153 14.76 5.34 8.77
C THR A 153 16.12 4.77 9.16
N GLU A 154 16.89 5.46 10.01
CA GLU A 154 18.19 4.99 10.52
C GLU A 154 18.13 3.60 11.18
N PRO A 155 17.22 3.32 12.14
CA PRO A 155 17.10 1.99 12.73
C PRO A 155 16.57 0.95 11.74
N MET A 156 15.77 1.35 10.74
CA MET A 156 15.26 0.44 9.70
C MET A 156 16.35 -0.01 8.71
N MET A 157 17.41 0.78 8.52
CA MET A 157 18.56 0.39 7.70
C MET A 157 19.42 -0.70 8.35
N ASN A 158 19.39 -0.79 9.67
CA ASN A 158 20.17 -1.73 10.48
C ASN A 158 19.37 -2.97 10.89
N ASP A 159 18.21 -3.22 10.26
CA ASP A 159 17.39 -4.39 10.54
C ASP A 159 18.14 -5.69 10.20
N PRO A 160 18.19 -6.68 11.12
CA PRO A 160 18.87 -7.95 10.88
C PRO A 160 18.22 -8.81 9.78
N VAL A 161 16.94 -8.59 9.45
CA VAL A 161 16.24 -9.38 8.44
C VAL A 161 16.51 -8.83 7.03
N GLY A 162 16.87 -9.70 6.09
CA GLY A 162 17.42 -9.39 4.76
C GLY A 162 16.61 -8.49 3.80
N TYR A 163 15.49 -7.90 4.21
CA TYR A 163 14.82 -6.81 3.50
C TYR A 163 15.55 -5.49 3.75
N ARG A 164 16.81 -5.42 3.29
CA ARG A 164 17.61 -4.21 3.40
C ARG A 164 16.93 -3.10 2.61
N PHE A 165 16.65 -1.99 3.28
CA PHE A 165 16.04 -0.80 2.69
C PHE A 165 16.85 -0.37 1.46
N VAL A 166 16.24 -0.44 0.26
CA VAL A 166 16.88 0.04 -0.97
C VAL A 166 16.84 1.58 -0.93
N PRO A 167 17.96 2.28 -1.18
CA PRO A 167 18.27 3.64 -0.71
C PRO A 167 17.58 4.76 -1.50
N ILE A 168 16.31 4.61 -1.86
CA ILE A 168 15.57 5.63 -2.60
C ILE A 168 15.32 6.87 -1.72
N LEU A 169 15.21 6.71 -0.39
CA LEU A 169 15.09 7.85 0.54
C LEU A 169 16.44 8.50 0.90
N SER A 170 17.49 7.68 1.06
CA SER A 170 18.84 8.17 1.43
C SER A 170 19.43 9.08 0.35
N ALA A 171 19.18 8.80 -0.93
CA ALA A 171 19.73 9.56 -2.05
C ALA A 171 19.13 10.98 -2.19
N ARG A 172 17.93 11.25 -1.64
CA ARG A 172 17.24 12.55 -1.83
C ARG A 172 17.21 13.41 -0.57
N LEU A 173 17.40 12.82 0.61
CA LEU A 173 17.43 13.55 1.90
C LEU A 173 18.85 13.92 2.37
N HIS A 174 19.89 13.23 1.89
CA HIS A 174 21.30 13.59 2.12
C HIS A 174 21.96 14.12 0.83
N PRO A 175 21.91 15.44 0.54
CA PRO A 175 22.61 16.02 -0.61
C PRO A 175 24.15 16.06 -0.46
N LYS A 176 24.75 15.33 0.48
CA LYS A 176 26.20 15.39 0.80
C LYS A 176 26.98 14.10 0.49
N LEU A 177 26.41 13.16 -0.24
CA LEU A 177 27.08 11.91 -0.64
C LEU A 177 27.15 11.74 -2.17
N VAL A 178 27.46 12.84 -2.87
CA VAL A 178 28.03 12.84 -4.23
C VAL A 178 29.29 13.68 -4.18
#